data_AF-A0A538N116-F1
#
_entry.id   AF-A0A538N116-F1
#
_cell.length_a   1.000
_cell.length_b   1.000
_cell.length_c   1.000
_cell.angle_alpha   90.00
_cell.angle_beta   90.00
_cell.angle_gamma   90.00
#
_symmetry.space_group_name_H-M   'P 1'
#
loop_
_entity.id
_entity.type
_entity.pdbx_description
1 polymer ?
#
loop_
_entity_poly.entity_id
_entity_poly.type
_entity_poly.pdbx_seq_one_letter_code
_entity_poly.pdbx_strand_id
1 'polypeptide(L)' 'MTGSPATSRGSFRLDMDFHSRWFTSHLAYEIEPTVDGCVTHIQQRLADIKHLLEQAAIMNQTRSMAKAAAVGPST' A
#
# COMPACT_ATOMS: atom_id res chain seq x y z
N MET A 1 -9.88 -22.68 -41.79
CA MET A 1 -9.28 -23.07 -40.50
C MET A 1 -8.81 -21.81 -39.79
N THR A 2 -9.66 -21.22 -38.96
CA THR A 2 -9.35 -20.03 -38.17
C THR A 2 -8.98 -20.49 -36.76
N GLY A 3 -7.69 -20.44 -36.43
CA GLY A 3 -7.21 -20.69 -35.07
C GLY A 3 -7.74 -19.59 -34.15
N SER A 4 -8.43 -19.99 -33.08
CA SER A 4 -8.82 -19.08 -32.00
C SER A 4 -7.59 -18.40 -31.40
N PRO A 5 -7.60 -17.09 -31.13
CA PRO A 5 -6.52 -16.46 -30.41
C PRO A 5 -6.51 -17.00 -28.98
N ALA A 6 -5.31 -17.38 -28.55
CA ALA A 6 -5.05 -18.10 -27.32
C ALA A 6 -5.65 -17.42 -26.09
N THR A 7 -6.38 -18.22 -25.32
CA THR A 7 -6.52 -18.24 -23.87
C THR A 7 -5.61 -17.24 -23.13
N SER A 8 -6.24 -16.35 -22.35
CA SER A 8 -5.58 -15.50 -21.37
C SER A 8 -4.68 -16.36 -20.46
N ARG A 9 -3.36 -16.35 -20.71
CA ARG A 9 -2.39 -16.87 -19.76
C ARG A 9 -2.35 -15.86 -18.62
N GLY A 10 -2.93 -16.22 -17.49
CA GLY A 10 -2.97 -15.35 -16.31
C GLY A 10 -1.58 -14.84 -15.95
N SER A 11 -1.49 -13.60 -15.48
CA SER A 11 -0.24 -13.05 -14.97
C SER A 11 0.15 -13.76 -13.67
N PHE A 12 1.46 -13.88 -13.46
CA PHE A 12 2.01 -14.39 -12.20
C PHE A 12 2.41 -13.20 -11.35
N ARG A 13 1.82 -13.10 -10.15
CA ARG A 13 2.08 -12.00 -9.24
C ARG A 13 2.70 -12.50 -7.93
N LEU A 14 3.78 -11.84 -7.51
CA LEU A 14 4.41 -11.99 -6.22
C LEU A 14 4.35 -10.65 -5.48
N ASP A 15 3.68 -10.64 -4.34
CA ASP A 15 3.62 -9.50 -3.43
C ASP A 15 4.48 -9.80 -2.19
N MET A 16 5.29 -8.83 -1.78
CA MET A 16 6.14 -8.91 -0.60
C MET A 16 6.03 -7.63 0.24
N ASP A 17 5.79 -7.81 1.53
CA ASP A 17 5.80 -6.72 2.50
C ASP A 17 7.08 -6.77 3.33
N PHE A 18 7.74 -5.61 3.45
CA PHE A 18 8.95 -5.41 4.24
C PHE A 18 8.66 -4.46 5.39
N HIS A 19 8.91 -4.92 6.60
CA HIS A 19 8.76 -4.13 7.81
C HIS A 19 10.13 -3.90 8.43
N SER A 20 10.47 -2.63 8.63
CA SER A 20 11.64 -2.24 9.41
C SER A 20 11.22 -1.28 10.52
N ARG A 21 12.17 -0.90 11.38
CA ARG A 21 11.96 0.13 12.40
C ARG A 21 11.67 1.53 11.81
N TRP A 22 12.14 1.79 10.59
CA TRP A 22 12.20 3.15 10.01
C TRP A 22 11.21 3.37 8.87
N PHE A 23 10.88 2.31 8.15
CA PHE A 23 9.93 2.36 7.04
C PHE A 23 9.23 1.02 6.90
N THR A 24 8.08 1.09 6.26
CA THR A 24 7.37 -0.07 5.73
C THR A 24 7.41 0.03 4.21
N SER A 25 7.64 -1.08 3.52
CA SER A 25 7.61 -1.09 2.05
C SER A 25 6.81 -2.26 1.55
N HIS A 26 6.14 -2.06 0.42
CA HIS A 26 5.49 -3.10 -0.34
C HIS A 26 6.13 -3.16 -1.72
N LEU A 27 6.51 -4.36 -2.13
CA LEU A 27 7.12 -4.64 -3.42
C LEU A 27 6.28 -5.70 -4.13
N ALA A 28 5.86 -5.39 -5.35
CA ALA A 28 5.13 -6.32 -6.20
C ALA A 28 5.86 -6.54 -7.52
N TYR A 29 6.00 -7.81 -7.88
CA TYR A 29 6.47 -8.25 -9.18
C TYR A 29 5.32 -8.93 -9.90
N GLU A 30 5.09 -8.54 -11.14
CA GLU A 30 4.12 -9.19 -12.01
C GLU A 30 4.79 -9.58 -13.33
N ILE A 31 4.70 -10.87 -13.65
CA ILE A 31 5.20 -11.42 -14.90
C ILE A 31 4.00 -11.69 -15.79
N GLU A 32 3.95 -10.96 -16.90
CA GLU A 32 2.93 -11.09 -17.93
C GLU A 32 3.52 -11.84 -19.13
N PRO A 33 3.07 -13.07 -19.42
CA PRO A 33 3.51 -13.78 -20.62
C PRO A 33 2.99 -13.09 -21.89
N THR A 34 3.86 -12.86 -22.87
CA THR A 34 3.50 -12.33 -24.18
C THR A 34 3.79 -13.36 -25.27
N VAL A 35 3.36 -13.08 -26.51
CA VAL A 35 3.64 -13.95 -27.65
C VAL A 35 5.14 -14.08 -27.94
N ASP A 36 5.92 -13.06 -27.59
CA ASP A 36 7.36 -12.97 -27.87
C ASP A 36 8.23 -13.23 -26.63
N GLY A 37 7.63 -13.54 -25.47
CA GLY A 37 8.37 -13.78 -24.23
C GLY A 37 7.58 -13.41 -22.97
N CYS A 38 8.16 -12.53 -22.15
CA CYS A 38 7.52 -12.05 -20.93
C CYS A 38 7.86 -10.59 -20.65
N VAL A 39 6.90 -9.86 -20.06
CA VAL A 39 7.09 -8.52 -19.54
C VAL A 39 7.08 -8.61 -18.02
N THR A 40 8.04 -7.94 -17.37
CA THR A 40 8.11 -7.84 -15.91
C THR A 40 7.71 -6.44 -15.48
N HIS A 41 6.63 -6.34 -14.71
CA HIS A 41 6.16 -5.13 -14.08
C HIS A 41 6.63 -5.11 -12.62
N ILE A 42 7.26 -4.01 -12.21
CA ILE A 42 7.76 -3.84 -10.84
C ILE A 42 7.08 -2.63 -10.22
N GLN A 43 6.41 -2.83 -9.10
CA GLN A 43 5.76 -1.77 -8.34
C GLN A 43 6.31 -1.74 -6.92
N GLN A 44 6.88 -0.60 -6.52
CA GLN A 44 7.36 -0.37 -5.17
C GLN A 44 6.58 0.77 -4.52
N ARG A 45 6.11 0.54 -3.29
CA ARG A 45 5.51 1.55 -2.42
C ARG A 45 6.32 1.65 -1.13
N LEU A 46 6.73 2.85 -0.77
CA LEU A 46 7.43 3.14 0.49
C LEU A 46 6.50 3.97 1.37
N ALA A 47 6.22 3.50 2.58
CA ALA A 47 5.52 4.24 3.61
C ALA A 47 6.54 4.69 4.65
N ASP A 48 6.67 6.02 4.79
CA ASP A 48 7.56 6.61 5.78
C ASP A 48 6.91 6.54 7.18
N ILE A 49 7.52 5.78 8.10
CA ILE A 49 6.96 5.58 9.45
C ILE A 49 6.92 6.90 10.21
N LYS A 50 7.85 7.83 9.92
CA LYS A 50 7.83 9.16 10.53
C LYS A 50 6.53 9.90 10.24
N HIS A 51 6.09 9.89 8.98
CA HIS A 51 4.87 10.58 8.59
C HIS A 51 3.62 9.93 9.20
N LEU A 52 3.60 8.59 9.31
CA LEU A 52 2.52 7.86 9.96
C LEU A 52 2.46 8.13 11.47
N LEU A 53 3.61 8.23 12.14
CA LEU A 53 3.67 8.57 13.56
C LEU A 53 3.28 10.03 13.83
N GLU A 54 3.67 10.97 12.97
CA GLU A 54 3.25 12.37 13.04
C GLU A 54 1.72 12.48 12.88
N GLN A 55 1.13 11.80 11.91
CA GLN A 55 -0.33 11.79 11.74
C GLN A 55 -1.05 11.14 12.93
N ALA A 56 -0.54 10.03 13.46
CA ALA A 56 -1.10 9.40 14.65
C ALA A 56 -1.04 10.32 15.90
N ALA A 57 0.06 11.08 16.06
CA ALA A 57 0.20 12.05 17.13
C ALA A 57 -0.81 13.20 17.00
N ILE A 58 -0.97 13.75 15.79
CA ILE A 58 -1.96 14.80 15.49
C ILE A 58 -3.37 14.28 15.81
N MET A 59 -3.73 13.08 15.33
CA MET A 59 -5.05 12.48 15.60
C MET A 59 -5.31 12.30 17.10
N ASN A 60 -4.31 11.86 17.87
CA ASN A 60 -4.44 11.72 19.32
C ASN A 60 -4.61 13.07 20.03
N GLN A 61 -3.89 14.11 19.58
CA GLN A 61 -4.02 15.45 20.14
C GLN A 61 -5.39 16.07 19.83
N THR A 62 -5.88 15.93 18.59
CA THR A 62 -7.23 16.37 18.19
C THR A 62 -8.31 15.65 18.99
N ARG A 63 -8.17 14.33 19.19
CA ARG A 63 -9.09 13.56 20.04
C ARG A 63 -9.10 14.06 21.49
N SER A 64 -7.93 14.37 22.04
CA SER A 64 -7.80 14.90 23.40
C SER A 64 -8.46 16.28 23.52
N MET A 65 -8.26 17.17 22.53
CA MET A 65 -8.90 18.49 22.52
C MET A 65 -10.41 18.40 22.35
N ALA A 66 -10.92 17.52 21.48
CA ALA A 66 -12.34 17.27 21.34
C ALA A 66 -12.97 16.75 22.65
N LYS A 67 -12.27 15.86 23.37
CA LYS A 67 -12.69 15.40 24.70
C LYS A 67 -12.71 16.53 25.72
N ALA A 68 -11.69 17.40 25.72
CA ALA A 68 -11.63 18.55 26.63
C ALA A 68 -12.72 19.59 26.33
N ALA A 69 -13.06 19.82 25.05
CA ALA A 69 -14.13 20.73 24.65
C ALA A 69 -15.53 20.19 24.96
N ALA A 70 -15.72 18.87 24.94
CA ALA A 70 -16.98 18.22 25.33
C ALA A 70 -17.23 18.24 26.86
N VAL A 71 -16.16 18.38 27.65
CA VAL A 71 -16.24 18.71 29.08
C VAL A 71 -16.22 20.24 29.18
N GLY A 72 -17.33 20.89 28.83
CA GLY A 72 -17.45 22.35 28.94
C GLY A 72 -17.07 22.85 30.35
N PRO A 73 -16.66 24.12 30.50
CA PRO A 73 -16.38 24.68 31.82
C PRO A 73 -17.63 24.51 32.69
N SER A 74 -17.46 23.88 33.85
CA SER A 74 -18.52 23.80 34.85
C SER A 74 -18.70 25.18 35.49
N THR A 75 -19.48 26.04 34.84
CA THR A 75 -20.16 27.20 35.42
C THR A 75 -21.24 27.68 34.48
#